data_AF-A0A074LPA7-F1
#
_entry.id   AF-A0A074LPA7-F1
#
_cell.length_a   1.000
_cell.length_b   1.000
_cell.length_c   1.000
_cell.angle_alpha   90.00
_cell.angle_beta   90.00
_cell.angle_gamma   90.00
#
_symmetry.space_group_name_H-M   'P 1'
#
loop_
_entity.id
_entity.type
_entity.pdbx_description
1 polymer ?
#
loop_
_entity_poly.entity_id
_entity_poly.type
_entity_poly.pdbx_seq_one_letter_code
_entity_poly.pdbx_strand_id
1 'polypeptide(L)'
;MKNPFNKAIGHMPPNFTAGFDSGLGFVTALSHFLKGEDFEGLGTMPAIKPLASIINLLPRKLRETLYVESTGAEGINPNETGSIEAEEFSKAVVNMYPKRKYPAIIIGSSSGAVSHLAAAMGIPFLPQTHLIPINRPSSLSVDDPKATMEWGIPSGEALLKNNPQLKLHFMMDPAQDRLTLEKVGFFRVKMQRVDLAYERFIIENLQEGGTIIISNCERKWPVTTINKRFSFQFGCVGGADQEDYFQKTDRTAAFLEKYNANVRSWDPPKTDSHQPESEWGFDPAISDDILRIAKDNDYGVREWKFEDADDPSPFVAELYKWFYHKNGVLTNRLVVESFIMHDPYWMLKTGSIPFWMKFNMETSAARLKEYLEKSDQYDEIYLMLFSHGTEGIGFTGIEDWKKIIGKSRYKNDFLGVDTEKFPWDLGSMIMYNKDFQEKITDRYTFGTPLTFEKLDGFYLEFQKNSPFKDRIVMQTLKEGGQLNNTSKPTISNPSE
;
A
#
# COMPACT_ATOMS: atom_id res chain seq x y z
N MET A 1 -16.01 14.90 16.94
CA MET A 1 -15.95 13.61 17.65
C MET A 1 -15.42 12.61 16.64
N LYS A 2 -14.29 11.91 16.92
CA LYS A 2 -13.72 10.93 15.97
C LYS A 2 -14.81 10.00 15.45
N ASN A 3 -14.73 9.68 14.18
CA ASN A 3 -15.45 8.59 13.57
C ASN A 3 -15.35 7.33 14.47
N PRO A 4 -16.46 6.67 14.84
CA PRO A 4 -16.45 5.53 15.78
C PRO A 4 -15.60 4.34 15.32
N PHE A 5 -15.10 4.31 14.09
CA PHE A 5 -14.26 3.22 13.56
C PHE A 5 -12.83 3.17 14.13
N ASN A 6 -12.27 4.24 14.70
CA ASN A 6 -10.85 4.28 15.14
C ASN A 6 -10.64 4.33 16.66
N LYS A 7 -11.43 3.60 17.45
CA LYS A 7 -11.17 3.42 18.89
C LYS A 7 -10.97 1.95 19.25
N ALA A 8 -9.72 1.50 19.30
CA ALA A 8 -9.31 0.32 20.06
C ALA A 8 -8.02 0.61 20.86
N ILE A 9 -7.84 -0.09 21.96
CA ILE A 9 -7.10 0.28 23.18
C ILE A 9 -5.58 0.01 23.07
N GLY A 10 -4.76 1.01 23.40
CA GLY A 10 -3.31 0.91 23.65
C GLY A 10 -2.42 1.22 22.42
N HIS A 11 -1.78 2.40 22.42
CA HIS A 11 -0.93 2.96 21.34
C HIS A 11 -1.69 3.44 20.08
N MET A 12 -2.63 4.38 20.24
CA MET A 12 -3.32 5.01 19.12
C MET A 12 -2.33 5.70 18.16
N PRO A 13 -2.50 5.57 16.84
CA PRO A 13 -1.90 6.47 15.87
C PRO A 13 -2.22 7.93 16.22
N PRO A 14 -1.30 8.89 15.94
CA PRO A 14 -1.55 10.31 16.19
C PRO A 14 -2.85 10.80 15.58
N ASN A 15 -3.42 11.87 16.13
CA ASN A 15 -4.70 12.41 15.66
C ASN A 15 -4.68 12.93 14.21
N PHE A 16 -3.50 13.12 13.63
CA PHE A 16 -3.30 13.61 12.28
C PHE A 16 -3.12 12.51 11.23
N THR A 17 -3.21 11.23 11.60
CA THR A 17 -3.10 10.10 10.65
C THR A 17 -4.47 9.63 10.21
N ALA A 18 -4.60 9.27 8.93
CA ALA A 18 -5.80 8.63 8.38
C ALA A 18 -5.84 7.12 8.70
N GLY A 19 -7.03 6.59 9.01
CA GLY A 19 -7.25 5.15 9.17
C GLY A 19 -7.18 4.38 7.84
N PHE A 20 -7.34 5.09 6.72
CA PHE A 20 -7.20 4.56 5.37
C PHE A 20 -5.80 4.76 4.76
N ASP A 21 -4.81 5.19 5.56
CA ASP A 21 -3.41 5.25 5.14
C ASP A 21 -2.85 3.84 4.89
N SER A 22 -2.30 3.59 3.70
CA SER A 22 -1.82 2.27 3.31
C SER A 22 -0.60 1.81 4.10
N GLY A 23 0.34 2.71 4.40
CA GLY A 23 1.51 2.40 5.22
C GLY A 23 1.11 1.94 6.63
N LEU A 24 0.25 2.71 7.28
CA LEU A 24 -0.29 2.40 8.61
C LEU A 24 -1.12 1.11 8.61
N GLY A 25 -1.93 0.87 7.57
CA GLY A 25 -2.70 -0.36 7.41
C GLY A 25 -1.79 -1.60 7.38
N PHE A 26 -0.72 -1.56 6.57
CA PHE A 26 0.26 -2.65 6.49
C PHE A 26 1.03 -2.84 7.81
N VAL A 27 1.50 -1.75 8.43
CA VAL A 27 2.17 -1.80 9.74
C VAL A 27 1.27 -2.46 10.78
N THR A 28 0.01 -2.05 10.85
CA THR A 28 -0.94 -2.55 11.85
C THR A 28 -1.16 -4.05 11.64
N ALA A 29 -1.52 -4.46 10.42
CA ALA A 29 -1.75 -5.87 10.08
C ALA A 29 -0.52 -6.75 10.34
N LEU A 30 0.67 -6.29 9.92
CA LEU A 30 1.94 -6.98 10.15
C LEU A 30 2.28 -7.06 11.64
N SER A 31 2.05 -6.00 12.41
CA SER A 31 2.34 -6.00 13.85
C SER A 31 1.48 -7.02 14.62
N HIS A 32 0.20 -7.16 14.27
CA HIS A 32 -0.70 -8.19 14.79
C HIS A 32 -0.19 -9.59 14.43
N PHE A 33 0.15 -9.80 13.15
CA PHE A 33 0.75 -11.06 12.71
C PHE A 33 2.02 -11.41 13.51
N LEU A 34 2.93 -10.46 13.73
CA LEU A 34 4.18 -10.70 14.46
C LEU A 34 3.96 -11.01 15.95
N LYS A 35 2.82 -10.62 16.52
CA LYS A 35 2.35 -11.02 17.87
C LYS A 35 1.62 -12.37 17.88
N GLY A 36 1.32 -12.93 16.71
CA GLY A 36 0.49 -14.13 16.58
C GLY A 36 -1.01 -13.87 16.76
N GLU A 37 -1.42 -12.62 16.59
CA GLU A 37 -2.79 -12.13 16.83
C GLU A 37 -3.53 -11.95 15.49
N ASP A 38 -4.84 -12.18 15.51
CA ASP A 38 -5.74 -11.86 14.41
C ASP A 38 -5.87 -10.32 14.26
N PHE A 39 -6.21 -9.88 13.05
CA PHE A 39 -6.42 -8.50 12.66
C PHE A 39 -7.85 -8.31 12.14
N GLU A 40 -8.82 -8.23 13.06
CA GLU A 40 -10.24 -8.14 12.69
C GLU A 40 -10.58 -6.78 12.04
N GLY A 41 -11.10 -6.81 10.81
CA GLY A 41 -11.77 -5.68 10.15
C GLY A 41 -10.96 -4.39 10.11
N LEU A 42 -9.71 -4.45 9.61
CA LEU A 42 -8.76 -3.32 9.63
C LEU A 42 -8.44 -2.77 11.04
N GLY A 43 -8.62 -3.57 12.10
CA GLY A 43 -8.42 -3.15 13.48
C GLY A 43 -9.64 -2.52 14.15
N THR A 44 -10.82 -2.64 13.53
CA THR A 44 -12.10 -2.17 14.11
C THR A 44 -12.63 -3.15 15.15
N MET A 45 -13.31 -2.65 16.19
CA MET A 45 -13.80 -3.47 17.30
C MET A 45 -14.79 -4.57 16.82
N PRO A 46 -14.76 -5.78 17.43
CA PRO A 46 -15.67 -6.90 17.11
C PRO A 46 -17.17 -6.53 17.15
N ALA A 47 -17.53 -5.50 17.92
CA ALA A 47 -18.90 -5.06 18.16
C ALA A 47 -19.60 -4.42 16.95
N ILE A 48 -18.87 -4.07 15.87
CA ILE A 48 -19.45 -3.41 14.68
C ILE A 48 -19.80 -4.42 13.56
N LYS A 49 -19.32 -5.67 13.65
CA LYS A 49 -19.60 -6.75 12.67
C LYS A 49 -21.10 -6.90 12.32
N PRO A 50 -22.06 -6.87 13.28
CA PRO A 50 -23.49 -6.96 12.96
C PRO A 50 -24.05 -5.73 12.23
N LEU A 51 -23.39 -4.58 12.38
CA LEU A 51 -23.78 -3.31 11.78
C LEU A 51 -23.21 -3.13 10.36
N ALA A 52 -22.10 -3.79 10.02
CA ALA A 52 -21.49 -3.71 8.69
C ALA A 52 -22.44 -4.18 7.58
N SER A 53 -23.15 -5.29 7.80
CA SER A 53 -24.18 -5.77 6.87
C SER A 53 -25.39 -4.82 6.78
N ILE A 54 -25.69 -4.09 7.86
CA ILE A 54 -26.75 -3.07 7.90
C ILE A 54 -26.36 -1.81 7.13
N ILE A 55 -25.09 -1.38 7.18
CA ILE A 55 -24.59 -0.25 6.39
C ILE A 55 -24.87 -0.49 4.90
N ASN A 56 -24.71 -1.72 4.44
CA ASN A 56 -24.98 -2.09 3.06
C ASN A 56 -26.47 -2.12 2.70
N LEU A 57 -27.39 -2.11 3.65
CA LEU A 57 -28.83 -1.98 3.38
C LEU A 57 -29.27 -0.53 3.15
N LEU A 58 -28.39 0.45 3.43
CA LEU A 58 -28.71 1.86 3.28
C LEU A 58 -28.77 2.28 1.79
N PRO A 59 -29.67 3.21 1.42
CA PRO A 59 -29.69 3.78 0.08
C PRO A 59 -28.33 4.37 -0.30
N ARG A 60 -27.98 4.30 -1.59
CA ARG A 60 -26.68 4.74 -2.12
C ARG A 60 -26.25 6.11 -1.62
N LYS A 61 -27.13 7.13 -1.73
CA LYS A 61 -26.85 8.50 -1.26
C LYS A 61 -26.42 8.56 0.20
N LEU A 62 -27.04 7.75 1.06
CA LEU A 62 -26.71 7.72 2.48
C LEU A 62 -25.38 7.03 2.74
N ARG A 63 -25.03 5.98 1.97
CA ARG A 63 -23.71 5.35 2.02
C ARG A 63 -22.61 6.31 1.57
N GLU A 64 -22.83 7.03 0.48
CA GLU A 64 -21.91 8.08 0.00
C GLU A 64 -21.75 9.18 1.07
N THR A 65 -22.83 9.70 1.65
CA THR A 65 -22.75 10.69 2.74
C THR A 65 -22.01 10.14 3.97
N LEU A 66 -22.29 8.91 4.39
CA LEU A 66 -21.57 8.28 5.50
C LEU A 66 -20.08 8.17 5.20
N TYR A 67 -19.71 7.76 3.98
CA TYR A 67 -18.32 7.69 3.56
C TYR A 67 -17.64 9.08 3.59
N VAL A 68 -18.27 10.10 3.00
CA VAL A 68 -17.77 11.48 2.97
C VAL A 68 -17.59 12.05 4.38
N GLU A 69 -18.57 11.88 5.26
CA GLU A 69 -18.46 12.38 6.64
C GLU A 69 -17.45 11.57 7.47
N SER A 70 -17.35 10.26 7.23
CA SER A 70 -16.40 9.36 7.90
C SER A 70 -14.95 9.72 7.59
N THR A 71 -14.66 10.07 6.33
CA THR A 71 -13.34 10.51 5.86
C THR A 71 -13.03 11.94 6.27
N GLY A 72 -14.01 12.85 6.16
CA GLY A 72 -13.92 14.21 6.67
C GLY A 72 -13.62 14.28 8.18
N ALA A 73 -14.16 13.37 8.98
CA ALA A 73 -13.89 13.29 10.41
C ALA A 73 -12.44 12.91 10.76
N GLU A 74 -11.65 12.42 9.79
CA GLU A 74 -10.22 12.15 9.96
C GLU A 74 -9.35 13.37 9.65
N GLY A 75 -9.88 14.37 8.93
CA GLY A 75 -9.14 15.57 8.55
C GLY A 75 -8.80 16.47 9.74
N ILE A 76 -7.57 16.98 9.75
CA ILE A 76 -7.15 18.01 10.70
C ILE A 76 -7.55 19.41 10.22
N ASN A 77 -7.68 20.36 11.14
CA ASN A 77 -7.90 21.74 10.74
C ASN A 77 -6.64 22.27 10.00
N PRO A 78 -6.78 22.92 8.82
CA PRO A 78 -5.65 23.53 8.11
C PRO A 78 -4.76 24.42 9.00
N ASN A 79 -5.35 25.14 9.95
CA ASN A 79 -4.63 26.03 10.87
C ASN A 79 -3.80 25.29 11.94
N GLU A 80 -4.03 23.99 12.14
CA GLU A 80 -3.32 23.14 13.11
C GLU A 80 -2.14 22.38 12.47
N THR A 81 -1.95 22.50 11.16
CA THR A 81 -0.87 21.80 10.45
C THR A 81 0.54 22.14 10.97
N GLY A 82 0.73 23.37 11.43
CA GLY A 82 1.98 23.82 12.03
C GLY A 82 2.32 23.23 13.40
N SER A 83 1.36 22.60 14.10
CA SER A 83 1.60 21.92 15.39
C SER A 83 1.88 20.43 15.26
N ILE A 84 1.90 19.89 14.04
CA ILE A 84 2.17 18.45 13.83
C ILE A 84 3.64 18.17 14.08
N GLU A 85 3.92 17.19 14.93
CA GLU A 85 5.23 16.57 15.10
C GLU A 85 5.24 15.21 14.41
N ALA A 86 5.85 15.12 13.24
CA ALA A 86 5.81 13.91 12.42
C ALA A 86 6.49 12.70 13.07
N GLU A 87 7.44 12.92 14.00
CA GLU A 87 8.06 11.82 14.75
C GLU A 87 7.04 11.04 15.61
N GLU A 88 5.90 11.65 15.99
CA GLU A 88 4.83 10.95 16.70
C GLU A 88 4.23 9.81 15.86
N PHE A 89 4.23 9.93 14.53
CA PHE A 89 3.84 8.83 13.64
C PHE A 89 4.83 7.66 13.78
N SER A 90 6.12 7.95 13.68
CA SER A 90 7.18 6.95 13.77
C SER A 90 7.20 6.27 15.14
N LYS A 91 7.00 7.03 16.23
CA LYS A 91 6.83 6.48 17.59
C LYS A 91 5.63 5.54 17.66
N ALA A 92 4.49 5.90 17.07
CA ALA A 92 3.32 5.02 17.05
C ALA A 92 3.60 3.73 16.29
N VAL A 93 4.21 3.80 15.11
CA VAL A 93 4.61 2.63 14.30
C VAL A 93 5.52 1.68 15.08
N VAL A 94 6.63 2.17 15.64
CA VAL A 94 7.61 1.29 16.31
C VAL A 94 7.05 0.67 17.59
N ASN A 95 6.15 1.36 18.29
CA ASN A 95 5.49 0.85 19.49
C ASN A 95 4.46 -0.26 19.20
N MET A 96 4.02 -0.44 17.95
CA MET A 96 3.14 -1.55 17.58
C MET A 96 3.88 -2.89 17.54
N TYR A 97 5.18 -2.89 17.25
CA TYR A 97 5.94 -4.12 17.06
C TYR A 97 6.37 -4.77 18.39
N PRO A 98 6.41 -6.12 18.46
CA PRO A 98 7.01 -6.84 19.58
C PRO A 98 8.46 -6.40 19.83
N LYS A 99 8.82 -6.15 21.10
CA LYS A 99 10.20 -5.86 21.47
C LYS A 99 11.03 -7.15 21.46
N ARG A 100 11.66 -7.44 20.32
CA ARG A 100 12.62 -8.54 20.13
C ARG A 100 13.72 -8.15 19.16
N LYS A 101 14.74 -9.00 19.04
CA LYS A 101 15.75 -8.89 17.98
C LYS A 101 15.22 -9.54 16.69
N TYR A 102 15.32 -8.81 15.59
CA TYR A 102 14.90 -9.24 14.26
C TYR A 102 16.12 -9.47 13.37
N PRO A 103 16.07 -10.43 12.43
CA PRO A 103 17.15 -10.64 11.48
C PRO A 103 17.26 -9.54 10.42
N ALA A 104 16.14 -8.86 10.15
CA ALA A 104 16.09 -7.72 9.26
C ALA A 104 14.98 -6.76 9.65
N ILE A 105 15.01 -5.56 9.08
CA ILE A 105 13.95 -4.55 9.14
C ILE A 105 13.80 -3.99 7.73
N ILE A 106 12.56 -3.88 7.24
CA ILE A 106 12.28 -3.24 5.95
C ILE A 106 11.95 -1.76 6.22
N ILE A 107 12.46 -0.85 5.40
CA ILE A 107 12.13 0.58 5.39
C ILE A 107 11.90 1.06 3.95
N GLY A 108 10.90 1.91 3.71
CA GLY A 108 10.71 2.53 2.38
C GLY A 108 9.26 2.53 1.90
N SER A 109 9.08 2.29 0.60
CA SER A 109 7.78 2.29 -0.09
C SER A 109 6.82 1.25 0.48
N SER A 110 5.58 1.67 0.74
CA SER A 110 4.47 0.79 1.08
C SER A 110 4.13 -0.14 -0.08
N SER A 111 3.92 -1.43 0.21
CA SER A 111 3.39 -2.42 -0.74
C SER A 111 2.87 -3.61 0.05
N GLY A 112 1.63 -4.04 -0.23
CA GLY A 112 1.06 -5.20 0.46
C GLY A 112 1.79 -6.50 0.13
N ALA A 113 2.39 -6.60 -1.06
CA ALA A 113 3.27 -7.72 -1.40
C ALA A 113 4.54 -7.74 -0.55
N VAL A 114 5.19 -6.57 -0.37
CA VAL A 114 6.35 -6.44 0.52
C VAL A 114 5.97 -6.71 1.98
N SER A 115 4.76 -6.32 2.41
CA SER A 115 4.22 -6.65 3.74
C SER A 115 4.04 -8.16 3.93
N HIS A 116 3.53 -8.89 2.93
CA HIS A 116 3.49 -10.37 2.97
C HIS A 116 4.90 -10.98 3.03
N LEU A 117 5.86 -10.45 2.27
CA LEU A 117 7.24 -10.90 2.37
C LEU A 117 7.83 -10.67 3.78
N ALA A 118 7.52 -9.52 4.38
CA ALA A 118 7.87 -9.22 5.77
C ALA A 118 7.25 -10.23 6.75
N ALA A 119 5.99 -10.60 6.55
CA ALA A 119 5.29 -11.61 7.34
C ALA A 119 5.94 -12.99 7.19
N ALA A 120 6.21 -13.44 5.97
CA ALA A 120 6.90 -14.71 5.73
C ALA A 120 8.27 -14.78 6.42
N MET A 121 9.02 -13.67 6.46
CA MET A 121 10.32 -13.56 7.13
C MET A 121 10.23 -13.27 8.64
N GLY A 122 9.06 -12.89 9.16
CA GLY A 122 8.85 -12.56 10.57
C GLY A 122 9.51 -11.24 11.01
N ILE A 123 9.63 -10.27 10.11
CA ILE A 123 10.34 -8.99 10.29
C ILE A 123 9.41 -7.77 10.21
N PRO A 124 9.74 -6.63 10.85
CA PRO A 124 8.92 -5.43 10.82
C PRO A 124 9.15 -4.60 9.53
N PHE A 125 8.20 -3.70 9.26
CA PHE A 125 8.22 -2.75 8.15
C PHE A 125 8.04 -1.32 8.66
N LEU A 126 8.89 -0.40 8.19
CA LEU A 126 8.89 1.02 8.55
C LEU A 126 8.54 1.85 7.30
N PRO A 127 7.29 2.33 7.14
CA PRO A 127 6.88 3.07 5.96
C PRO A 127 7.57 4.44 5.89
N GLN A 128 8.06 4.81 4.70
CA GLN A 128 8.60 6.15 4.44
C GLN A 128 7.50 7.20 4.26
N THR A 129 6.39 6.78 3.65
CA THR A 129 5.26 7.65 3.33
C THR A 129 4.16 7.49 4.38
N HIS A 130 3.54 8.59 4.78
CA HIS A 130 2.25 8.55 5.46
C HIS A 130 1.35 9.72 5.03
N LEU A 131 0.05 9.52 5.20
CA LEU A 131 -0.99 10.48 4.87
C LEU A 131 -1.42 11.31 6.08
N ILE A 132 -1.49 12.63 5.86
CA ILE A 132 -2.08 13.63 6.74
C ILE A 132 -3.30 14.22 6.00
N PRO A 133 -4.54 13.80 6.33
CA PRO A 133 -5.73 14.39 5.73
C PRO A 133 -5.97 15.79 6.31
N ILE A 134 -6.21 16.79 5.46
CA ILE A 134 -6.55 18.16 5.89
C ILE A 134 -7.99 18.51 5.53
N ASN A 135 -8.74 19.13 6.44
CA ASN A 135 -10.13 19.52 6.18
C ASN A 135 -10.22 20.57 5.09
N ARG A 136 -11.03 20.29 4.08
CA ARG A 136 -11.24 21.15 2.91
C ARG A 136 -12.54 21.95 3.05
N PRO A 137 -12.56 23.23 2.66
CA PRO A 137 -13.80 23.98 2.60
C PRO A 137 -14.71 23.45 1.50
N SER A 138 -16.01 23.34 1.79
CA SER A 138 -17.02 22.89 0.81
C SER A 138 -17.23 23.84 -0.36
N SER A 139 -16.73 25.08 -0.26
CA SER A 139 -16.77 26.06 -1.36
C SER A 139 -15.79 25.76 -2.49
N LEU A 140 -14.77 24.94 -2.22
CA LEU A 140 -13.77 24.55 -3.21
C LEU A 140 -14.31 23.39 -4.04
N SER A 141 -14.28 23.49 -5.36
CA SER A 141 -14.75 22.43 -6.27
C SER A 141 -13.79 21.25 -6.28
N VAL A 142 -14.33 20.02 -6.33
CA VAL A 142 -13.52 18.80 -6.55
C VAL A 142 -12.92 18.73 -7.96
N ASP A 143 -13.36 19.61 -8.87
CA ASP A 143 -12.86 19.68 -10.25
C ASP A 143 -11.97 20.91 -10.49
N ASP A 144 -11.57 21.65 -9.45
CA ASP A 144 -10.70 22.83 -9.55
C ASP A 144 -9.33 22.59 -8.88
N PRO A 145 -8.39 21.95 -9.59
CA PRO A 145 -7.07 21.65 -9.06
C PRO A 145 -6.20 22.88 -8.80
N LYS A 146 -6.36 23.97 -9.55
CA LYS A 146 -5.56 25.19 -9.34
C LYS A 146 -5.97 25.88 -8.05
N ALA A 147 -7.26 26.12 -7.85
CA ALA A 147 -7.74 26.70 -6.60
C ALA A 147 -7.43 25.78 -5.41
N THR A 148 -7.49 24.47 -5.61
CA THR A 148 -7.13 23.50 -4.56
C THR A 148 -5.67 23.63 -4.17
N MET A 149 -4.75 23.65 -5.14
CA MET A 149 -3.32 23.86 -4.90
C MET A 149 -3.08 25.15 -4.11
N GLU A 150 -3.61 26.28 -4.59
CA GLU A 150 -3.42 27.60 -3.96
C GLU A 150 -3.91 27.62 -2.52
N TRP A 151 -5.08 27.02 -2.25
CA TRP A 151 -5.65 26.91 -0.91
C TRP A 151 -4.77 26.12 0.06
N GLY A 152 -4.12 25.04 -0.40
CA GLY A 152 -3.32 24.16 0.46
C GLY A 152 -1.91 24.69 0.76
N ILE A 153 -1.40 25.66 -0.02
CA ILE A 153 -0.01 26.15 0.13
C ILE A 153 0.30 26.61 1.57
N PRO A 154 -0.48 27.51 2.20
CA PRO A 154 -0.15 28.02 3.54
C PRO A 154 -0.04 26.91 4.59
N SER A 155 -0.94 25.93 4.53
CA SER A 155 -0.97 24.78 5.45
C SER A 155 0.23 23.84 5.22
N GLY A 156 0.61 23.61 3.97
CA GLY A 156 1.76 22.79 3.63
C GLY A 156 3.09 23.44 4.06
N GLU A 157 3.21 24.75 3.91
CA GLU A 157 4.36 25.51 4.40
C GLU A 157 4.46 25.49 5.93
N ALA A 158 3.34 25.64 6.64
CA ALA A 158 3.28 25.54 8.10
C ALA A 158 3.74 24.16 8.59
N LEU A 159 3.24 23.08 7.96
CA LEU A 159 3.64 21.70 8.25
C LEU A 159 5.15 21.50 8.08
N LEU A 160 5.69 21.89 6.92
CA LEU A 160 7.10 21.66 6.57
C LEU A 160 8.06 22.53 7.39
N LYS A 161 7.61 23.69 7.89
CA LYS A 161 8.39 24.52 8.80
C LYS A 161 8.67 23.82 10.12
N ASN A 162 7.69 23.10 10.67
CA ASN A 162 7.85 22.34 11.91
C ASN A 162 8.55 20.99 11.70
N ASN A 163 8.52 20.45 10.48
CA ASN A 163 9.05 19.13 10.14
C ASN A 163 10.14 19.22 9.04
N PRO A 164 11.39 19.59 9.40
CA PRO A 164 12.46 19.78 8.43
C PRO A 164 12.93 18.50 7.73
N GLN A 165 12.63 17.33 8.30
CA GLN A 165 12.94 16.00 7.76
C GLN A 165 11.96 15.52 6.69
N LEU A 166 10.85 16.23 6.48
CA LEU A 166 9.81 15.82 5.54
C LEU A 166 9.88 16.56 4.20
N LYS A 167 9.39 15.86 3.19
CA LYS A 167 8.92 16.42 1.91
C LYS A 167 7.41 16.18 1.79
N LEU A 168 6.69 17.14 1.22
CA LEU A 168 5.24 17.10 1.06
C LEU A 168 4.85 16.99 -0.41
N HIS A 169 4.02 16.01 -0.70
CA HIS A 169 3.18 15.92 -1.89
C HIS A 169 1.74 16.26 -1.49
N PHE A 170 1.25 17.44 -1.89
CA PHE A 170 -0.18 17.71 -1.83
C PHE A 170 -0.84 17.11 -3.05
N MET A 171 -1.52 15.99 -2.85
CA MET A 171 -2.12 15.19 -3.90
C MET A 171 -3.61 15.50 -4.01
N MET A 172 -4.10 15.57 -5.25
CA MET A 172 -5.53 15.64 -5.57
C MET A 172 -5.85 14.72 -6.75
N ASP A 173 -6.70 13.72 -6.52
CA ASP A 173 -7.21 12.82 -7.56
C ASP A 173 -8.75 12.83 -7.62
N PRO A 174 -9.35 13.65 -8.50
CA PRO A 174 -10.80 13.68 -8.66
C PRO A 174 -11.39 12.49 -9.43
N ALA A 175 -10.57 11.62 -10.04
CA ALA A 175 -11.05 10.45 -10.75
C ALA A 175 -11.35 9.28 -9.80
N GLN A 176 -10.53 9.12 -8.75
CA GLN A 176 -10.66 8.03 -7.78
C GLN A 176 -11.22 8.51 -6.44
N ASP A 177 -10.74 9.65 -5.93
CA ASP A 177 -11.06 10.14 -4.58
C ASP A 177 -12.17 11.18 -4.55
N ARG A 178 -13.01 11.26 -5.59
CA ARG A 178 -14.01 12.33 -5.77
C ARG A 178 -14.85 12.61 -4.53
N LEU A 179 -15.34 11.54 -3.89
CA LEU A 179 -16.15 11.64 -2.66
C LEU A 179 -15.33 12.18 -1.49
N THR A 180 -14.14 11.61 -1.24
CA THR A 180 -13.28 12.03 -0.13
C THR A 180 -12.81 13.49 -0.29
N LEU A 181 -12.55 13.91 -1.54
CA LEU A 181 -12.16 15.27 -1.85
C LEU A 181 -13.22 16.31 -1.47
N GLU A 182 -14.49 15.96 -1.32
CA GLU A 182 -15.52 16.90 -0.84
C GLU A 182 -15.21 17.49 0.54
N LYS A 183 -14.42 16.77 1.35
CA LYS A 183 -14.12 17.15 2.74
C LYS A 183 -12.63 17.18 3.06
N VAL A 184 -11.78 16.51 2.28
CA VAL A 184 -10.38 16.29 2.64
C VAL A 184 -9.44 16.64 1.48
N GLY A 185 -8.33 17.30 1.78
CA GLY A 185 -7.15 17.35 0.93
C GLY A 185 -6.09 16.37 1.43
N PHE A 186 -5.30 15.78 0.52
CA PHE A 186 -4.33 14.74 0.88
C PHE A 186 -2.91 15.30 0.97
N PHE A 187 -2.40 15.49 2.19
CA PHE A 187 -0.98 15.76 2.40
C PHE A 187 -0.24 14.44 2.60
N ARG A 188 0.37 13.93 1.53
CA ARG A 188 1.24 12.76 1.59
C ARG A 188 2.66 13.21 1.83
N VAL A 189 3.19 12.87 3.00
CA VAL A 189 4.55 13.25 3.37
C VAL A 189 5.49 12.08 3.23
N LYS A 190 6.70 12.36 2.73
CA LYS A 190 7.79 11.41 2.61
C LYS A 190 8.92 11.84 3.55
N MET A 191 9.40 10.90 4.34
CA MET A 191 10.55 11.10 5.20
C MET A 191 11.83 11.15 4.35
N GLN A 192 12.55 12.27 4.40
CA GLN A 192 13.84 12.46 3.72
C GLN A 192 15.05 12.23 4.63
N ARG A 193 14.83 12.11 5.94
CA ARG A 193 15.85 11.78 6.94
C ARG A 193 15.25 10.86 7.98
N VAL A 194 15.98 9.81 8.37
CA VAL A 194 15.51 8.87 9.38
C VAL A 194 15.37 9.61 10.71
N ASP A 195 14.18 9.57 11.31
CA ASP A 195 13.96 10.21 12.60
C ASP A 195 14.47 9.35 13.77
N LEU A 196 14.48 9.96 14.96
CA LEU A 196 15.03 9.35 16.15
C LEU A 196 14.27 8.09 16.58
N ALA A 197 12.95 8.02 16.34
CA ALA A 197 12.15 6.86 16.71
C ALA A 197 12.49 5.65 15.83
N TYR A 198 12.63 5.85 14.52
CA TYR A 198 13.05 4.79 13.60
C TYR A 198 14.51 4.39 13.82
N GLU A 199 15.44 5.35 13.97
CA GLU A 199 16.85 5.05 14.23
C GLU A 199 17.04 4.24 15.52
N ARG A 200 16.37 4.63 16.61
CA ARG A 200 16.40 3.87 17.87
C ARG A 200 15.83 2.48 17.72
N PHE A 201 14.67 2.34 17.08
CA PHE A 201 14.09 1.02 16.86
C PHE A 201 15.01 0.12 16.04
N ILE A 202 15.64 0.66 14.98
CA ILE A 202 16.60 -0.11 14.18
C ILE A 202 17.76 -0.60 15.06
N ILE A 203 18.40 0.29 15.82
CA ILE A 203 19.56 -0.06 16.66
C ILE A 203 19.17 -1.04 17.79
N GLU A 204 18.04 -0.81 18.44
CA GLU A 204 17.58 -1.60 19.58
C GLU A 204 17.00 -2.95 19.17
N ASN A 205 16.40 -3.07 17.99
CA ASN A 205 15.65 -4.26 17.56
C ASN A 205 16.27 -5.02 16.40
N LEU A 206 17.26 -4.50 15.68
CA LEU A 206 18.02 -5.30 14.72
C LEU A 206 19.08 -6.14 15.47
N GLN A 207 19.20 -7.42 15.09
CA GLN A 207 20.25 -8.29 15.63
C GLN A 207 21.64 -7.85 15.14
N GLU A 208 22.69 -8.27 15.83
CA GLU A 208 24.08 -8.08 15.39
C GLU A 208 24.29 -8.70 14.00
N GLY A 209 24.91 -7.96 13.07
CA GLY A 209 25.04 -8.36 11.67
C GLY A 209 23.70 -8.47 10.90
N GLY A 210 22.60 -7.96 11.47
CA GLY A 210 21.30 -7.92 10.82
C GLY A 210 21.28 -7.03 9.58
N THR A 211 20.19 -7.06 8.82
CA THR A 211 20.08 -6.35 7.53
C THR A 211 18.96 -5.32 7.52
N ILE A 212 19.25 -4.09 7.06
CA ILE A 212 18.22 -3.12 6.67
C ILE A 212 17.88 -3.36 5.20
N ILE A 213 16.59 -3.53 4.90
CA ILE A 213 16.08 -3.74 3.55
C ILE A 213 15.36 -2.47 3.10
N ILE A 214 15.78 -1.88 1.99
CA ILE A 214 15.13 -0.75 1.35
C ILE A 214 14.06 -1.26 0.38
N SER A 215 12.79 -0.95 0.64
CA SER A 215 11.69 -1.14 -0.32
C SER A 215 11.65 0.05 -1.26
N ASN A 216 12.10 -0.12 -2.50
CA ASN A 216 12.29 0.97 -3.48
C ASN A 216 11.33 0.81 -4.67
N CYS A 217 10.18 1.49 -4.60
CA CYS A 217 9.29 1.67 -5.74
C CYS A 217 9.76 2.87 -6.58
N GLU A 218 10.13 2.64 -7.84
CA GLU A 218 10.63 3.69 -8.74
C GLU A 218 9.53 4.54 -9.38
N ARG A 219 8.26 4.27 -9.06
CA ARG A 219 7.12 4.98 -9.67
C ARG A 219 7.26 6.49 -9.47
N LYS A 220 7.21 7.23 -10.57
CA LYS A 220 7.19 8.69 -10.61
C LYS A 220 5.88 9.23 -11.16
N TRP A 221 5.61 10.49 -10.85
CA TRP A 221 4.45 11.22 -11.35
C TRP A 221 4.83 12.67 -11.70
N PRO A 222 4.20 13.29 -12.72
CA PRO A 222 4.41 14.70 -13.03
C PRO A 222 3.82 15.60 -11.94
N VAL A 223 4.58 16.61 -11.49
CA VAL A 223 4.17 17.51 -10.41
C VAL A 223 4.40 18.97 -10.77
N THR A 224 3.67 19.86 -10.09
CA THR A 224 3.98 21.29 -10.04
C THR A 224 4.84 21.55 -8.81
N THR A 225 6.06 22.07 -8.99
CA THR A 225 6.94 22.38 -7.86
C THR A 225 6.51 23.69 -7.21
N ILE A 226 6.16 23.64 -5.92
CA ILE A 226 5.88 24.83 -5.11
C ILE A 226 7.20 25.36 -4.53
N ASN A 227 8.00 24.47 -3.94
CA ASN A 227 9.37 24.74 -3.51
C ASN A 227 10.16 23.42 -3.38
N LYS A 228 11.41 23.48 -2.89
CA LYS A 228 12.33 22.32 -2.81
C LYS A 228 11.74 21.09 -2.06
N ARG A 229 10.87 21.30 -1.06
CA ARG A 229 10.28 20.23 -0.24
C ARG A 229 8.76 20.13 -0.38
N PHE A 230 8.16 20.87 -1.31
CA PHE A 230 6.71 20.93 -1.47
C PHE A 230 6.34 20.89 -2.95
N SER A 231 5.59 19.87 -3.33
CA SER A 231 5.04 19.71 -4.68
C SER A 231 3.54 19.46 -4.64
N PHE A 232 2.85 19.91 -5.68
CA PHE A 232 1.45 19.55 -5.94
C PHE A 232 1.38 18.44 -6.99
N GLN A 233 0.67 17.37 -6.67
CA GLN A 233 0.46 16.22 -7.55
C GLN A 233 -1.02 16.16 -7.97
N PHE A 234 -1.30 16.38 -9.25
CA PHE A 234 -2.65 16.19 -9.79
C PHE A 234 -2.77 14.80 -10.43
N GLY A 235 -3.76 14.04 -9.97
CA GLY A 235 -3.95 12.63 -10.30
C GLY A 235 -3.05 11.69 -9.52
N CYS A 236 -3.37 10.40 -9.59
CA CYS A 236 -2.55 9.34 -9.01
C CYS A 236 -2.59 8.07 -9.88
N VAL A 237 -1.78 7.08 -9.51
CA VAL A 237 -1.78 5.78 -10.19
C VAL A 237 -3.10 5.04 -9.93
N GLY A 238 -3.63 4.38 -10.95
CA GLY A 238 -4.89 3.64 -10.87
C GLY A 238 -5.40 3.33 -12.26
N GLY A 239 -6.66 3.64 -12.54
CA GLY A 239 -7.26 3.42 -13.86
C GLY A 239 -7.07 4.59 -14.84
N ALA A 240 -6.99 5.83 -14.36
CA ALA A 240 -6.66 6.99 -15.17
C ALA A 240 -5.14 7.03 -15.45
N ASP A 241 -4.76 7.36 -16.68
CA ASP A 241 -3.38 7.65 -17.02
C ASP A 241 -3.07 9.15 -16.96
N GLN A 242 -1.83 9.54 -17.28
CA GLN A 242 -1.46 10.96 -17.28
C GLN A 242 -2.21 11.76 -18.35
N GLU A 243 -2.53 11.18 -19.50
CA GLU A 243 -3.27 11.89 -20.54
C GLU A 243 -4.68 12.23 -20.07
N ASP A 244 -5.34 11.32 -19.36
CA ASP A 244 -6.67 11.55 -18.78
C ASP A 244 -6.71 12.75 -17.82
N TYR A 245 -5.65 12.99 -17.03
CA TYR A 245 -5.57 14.13 -16.11
C TYR A 245 -5.14 15.43 -16.79
N PHE A 246 -4.17 15.39 -17.69
CA PHE A 246 -3.50 16.59 -18.21
C PHE A 246 -3.98 17.01 -19.60
N GLN A 247 -4.70 16.15 -20.30
CA GLN A 247 -5.22 16.42 -21.65
C GLN A 247 -6.75 16.35 -21.68
N LYS A 248 -7.33 16.81 -22.80
CA LYS A 248 -8.77 16.73 -23.05
C LYS A 248 -9.07 15.41 -23.75
N THR A 249 -9.31 14.35 -22.97
CA THR A 249 -9.68 13.03 -23.51
C THR A 249 -11.19 12.80 -23.45
N ASP A 250 -11.69 11.96 -24.36
CA ASP A 250 -13.10 11.55 -24.35
C ASP A 250 -13.46 10.72 -23.10
N ARG A 251 -12.49 9.95 -22.57
CA ARG A 251 -12.65 9.18 -21.31
C ARG A 251 -12.92 10.11 -20.14
N THR A 252 -12.14 11.18 -20.01
CA THR A 252 -12.31 12.20 -18.96
C THR A 252 -13.63 12.95 -19.12
N ALA A 253 -14.00 13.34 -20.34
CA ALA A 253 -15.29 13.99 -20.60
C ALA A 253 -16.48 13.09 -20.22
N ALA A 254 -16.45 11.82 -20.59
CA ALA A 254 -17.51 10.85 -20.24
C ALA A 254 -17.60 10.60 -18.73
N PHE A 255 -16.46 10.51 -18.04
CA PHE A 255 -16.42 10.41 -16.58
C PHE A 255 -17.04 11.63 -15.90
N LEU A 256 -16.64 12.84 -16.32
CA LEU A 256 -17.16 14.08 -15.75
C LEU A 256 -18.66 14.26 -15.99
N GLU A 257 -19.14 13.92 -17.18
CA GLU A 257 -20.57 13.90 -17.52
C GLU A 257 -21.36 12.93 -16.62
N LYS A 258 -20.84 11.71 -16.44
CA LYS A 258 -21.44 10.69 -15.55
C LYS A 258 -21.62 11.19 -14.12
N TYR A 259 -20.68 12.00 -13.63
CA TYR A 259 -20.72 12.60 -12.29
C TYR A 259 -21.39 13.97 -12.24
N ASN A 260 -22.03 14.42 -13.33
CA ASN A 260 -22.67 15.73 -13.46
C ASN A 260 -21.73 16.89 -13.08
N ALA A 261 -20.45 16.78 -13.44
CA ALA A 261 -19.49 17.85 -13.23
C ALA A 261 -19.79 19.04 -14.14
N ASN A 262 -19.49 20.25 -13.67
CA ASN A 262 -19.68 21.49 -14.44
C ASN A 262 -18.59 21.72 -15.51
N VAL A 263 -17.69 20.75 -15.70
CA VAL A 263 -16.55 20.82 -16.61
C VAL A 263 -16.50 19.56 -17.48
N ARG A 264 -15.88 19.64 -18.65
CA ARG A 264 -15.64 18.49 -19.55
C ARG A 264 -14.19 18.00 -19.57
N SER A 265 -13.30 18.74 -18.92
CA SER A 265 -11.89 18.41 -18.71
C SER A 265 -11.41 19.20 -17.50
N TRP A 266 -10.40 18.71 -16.80
CA TRP A 266 -9.74 19.49 -15.75
C TRP A 266 -8.77 20.52 -16.34
N ASP A 267 -8.47 21.56 -15.57
CA ASP A 267 -7.45 22.57 -15.89
C ASP A 267 -6.37 22.55 -14.79
N PRO A 268 -5.48 21.55 -14.76
CA PRO A 268 -4.45 21.43 -13.74
C PRO A 268 -3.36 22.51 -13.85
N PRO A 269 -2.66 22.82 -12.74
CA PRO A 269 -1.46 23.65 -12.81
C PRO A 269 -0.39 22.99 -13.69
N LYS A 270 0.45 23.82 -14.32
CA LYS A 270 1.51 23.34 -15.23
C LYS A 270 2.56 22.58 -14.42
N THR A 271 2.83 21.35 -14.85
CA THR A 271 3.89 20.52 -14.26
C THR A 271 5.26 20.94 -14.79
N ASP A 272 6.28 20.82 -13.94
CA ASP A 272 7.66 21.25 -14.22
C ASP A 272 8.71 20.17 -13.94
N SER A 273 8.32 19.09 -13.28
CA SER A 273 9.22 18.01 -12.89
C SER A 273 8.47 16.68 -12.76
N HIS A 274 9.23 15.58 -12.72
CA HIS A 274 8.75 14.26 -12.33
C HIS A 274 9.41 13.88 -11.02
N GLN A 275 8.61 13.55 -10.03
CA GLN A 275 9.08 13.20 -8.68
C GLN A 275 8.53 11.83 -8.27
N PRO A 276 9.09 11.16 -7.25
CA PRO A 276 8.49 9.94 -6.72
C PRO A 276 7.00 10.13 -6.47
N GLU A 277 6.18 9.18 -6.89
CA GLU A 277 4.73 9.25 -6.74
C GLU A 277 4.36 9.39 -5.25
N SER A 278 3.38 10.24 -4.97
CA SER A 278 2.99 10.68 -3.63
C SER A 278 2.83 9.58 -2.58
N GLU A 279 2.27 8.42 -2.91
CA GLU A 279 2.02 7.32 -1.98
C GLU A 279 3.08 6.23 -2.10
N TRP A 280 3.25 5.71 -3.30
CA TRP A 280 4.01 4.49 -3.54
C TRP A 280 5.49 4.74 -3.80
N GLY A 281 5.83 5.84 -4.49
CA GLY A 281 7.19 6.11 -4.94
C GLY A 281 8.17 6.33 -3.79
N PHE A 282 9.37 5.75 -3.87
CA PHE A 282 10.43 5.92 -2.88
C PHE A 282 11.15 7.26 -3.08
N ASP A 283 11.33 8.07 -2.02
CA ASP A 283 12.20 9.25 -2.06
C ASP A 283 13.63 8.85 -1.64
N PRO A 284 14.62 8.83 -2.55
CA PRO A 284 15.97 8.39 -2.23
C PRO A 284 16.72 9.31 -1.27
N ALA A 285 16.17 10.48 -0.91
CA ALA A 285 16.79 11.39 0.05
C ALA A 285 17.06 10.74 1.42
N ILE A 286 16.25 9.74 1.82
CA ILE A 286 16.44 9.01 3.09
C ILE A 286 17.63 8.03 3.06
N SER A 287 18.12 7.65 1.88
CA SER A 287 19.09 6.56 1.72
C SER A 287 20.42 6.84 2.43
N ASP A 288 20.87 8.10 2.45
CA ASP A 288 22.13 8.46 3.11
C ASP A 288 22.09 8.17 4.62
N ASP A 289 20.96 8.45 5.28
CA ASP A 289 20.78 8.14 6.70
C ASP A 289 20.68 6.64 6.95
N ILE A 290 20.01 5.88 6.07
CA ILE A 290 19.95 4.42 6.17
C ILE A 290 21.36 3.81 6.07
N LEU A 291 22.14 4.25 5.08
CA LEU A 291 23.52 3.78 4.87
C LEU A 291 24.43 4.19 6.03
N ARG A 292 24.26 5.39 6.59
CA ARG A 292 24.96 5.83 7.80
C ARG A 292 24.64 4.94 8.99
N ILE A 293 23.36 4.75 9.31
CA ILE A 293 22.92 3.92 10.44
C ILE A 293 23.47 2.50 10.30
N ALA A 294 23.41 1.93 9.09
CA ALA A 294 23.95 0.61 8.84
C ALA A 294 25.46 0.53 9.08
N LYS A 295 26.22 1.49 8.54
CA LYS A 295 27.67 1.56 8.71
C LYS A 295 28.08 1.74 10.17
N ASP A 296 27.43 2.63 10.89
CA ASP A 296 27.76 2.95 12.29
C ASP A 296 27.49 1.78 13.24
N ASN A 297 26.69 0.79 12.84
CA ASN A 297 26.26 -0.34 13.66
C ASN A 297 26.56 -1.73 13.05
N ASP A 298 27.39 -1.80 12.00
CA ASP A 298 27.78 -3.04 11.30
C ASP A 298 26.57 -3.88 10.79
N TYR A 299 25.59 -3.19 10.20
CA TYR A 299 24.44 -3.82 9.55
C TYR A 299 24.65 -3.95 8.05
N GLY A 300 24.13 -5.03 7.47
CA GLY A 300 24.00 -5.17 6.02
C GLY A 300 22.90 -4.26 5.47
N VAL A 301 23.04 -3.84 4.21
CA VAL A 301 21.96 -3.14 3.50
C VAL A 301 21.61 -3.88 2.21
N ARG A 302 20.33 -4.16 2.02
CA ARG A 302 19.78 -4.70 0.78
C ARG A 302 18.74 -3.74 0.22
N GLU A 303 18.58 -3.75 -1.09
CA GLU A 303 17.54 -2.99 -1.78
C GLU A 303 16.67 -3.95 -2.59
N TRP A 304 15.37 -3.81 -2.43
CA TRP A 304 14.32 -4.47 -3.21
C TRP A 304 13.68 -3.42 -4.10
N LYS A 305 14.06 -3.47 -5.36
CA LYS A 305 13.77 -2.45 -6.35
C LYS A 305 12.70 -2.95 -7.33
N PHE A 306 11.68 -2.14 -7.59
CA PHE A 306 10.56 -2.46 -8.47
C PHE A 306 9.96 -1.19 -9.08
N GLU A 307 9.31 -1.29 -10.24
CA GLU A 307 8.83 -0.11 -10.98
C GLU A 307 7.50 0.43 -10.42
N ASP A 308 6.58 -0.47 -10.07
CA ASP A 308 5.25 -0.15 -9.57
C ASP A 308 4.92 -0.96 -8.31
N ALA A 309 4.03 -0.45 -7.46
CA ALA A 309 3.78 -0.98 -6.12
C ALA A 309 3.34 -2.46 -6.09
N ASP A 310 2.65 -2.88 -7.13
CA ASP A 310 2.06 -4.20 -7.37
C ASP A 310 2.99 -5.15 -8.16
N ASP A 311 4.13 -4.67 -8.68
CA ASP A 311 5.09 -5.52 -9.40
C ASP A 311 5.72 -6.64 -8.53
N PRO A 312 5.95 -6.47 -7.20
CA PRO A 312 6.42 -7.57 -6.37
C PRO A 312 5.43 -8.75 -6.23
N SER A 313 4.15 -8.58 -6.58
CA SER A 313 3.11 -9.57 -6.29
C SER A 313 3.33 -10.95 -6.92
N PRO A 314 3.68 -11.09 -8.22
CA PRO A 314 4.05 -12.39 -8.78
C PRO A 314 5.23 -13.06 -8.07
N PHE A 315 6.27 -12.31 -7.70
CA PHE A 315 7.41 -12.86 -6.97
C PHE A 315 7.00 -13.41 -5.61
N VAL A 316 6.21 -12.64 -4.86
CA VAL A 316 5.74 -13.04 -3.52
C VAL A 316 4.79 -14.23 -3.59
N ALA A 317 3.91 -14.28 -4.58
CA ALA A 317 3.01 -15.40 -4.80
C ALA A 317 3.78 -16.71 -5.09
N GLU A 318 4.78 -16.66 -5.99
CA GLU A 318 5.63 -17.82 -6.29
C GLU A 318 6.54 -18.21 -5.12
N LEU A 319 7.03 -17.25 -4.33
CA LEU A 319 7.78 -17.52 -3.11
C LEU A 319 6.92 -18.25 -2.08
N TYR A 320 5.66 -17.85 -1.90
CA TYR A 320 4.74 -18.51 -0.99
C TYR A 320 4.44 -19.94 -1.45
N LYS A 321 4.20 -20.18 -2.75
CA LYS A 321 4.10 -21.54 -3.31
C LYS A 321 5.32 -22.38 -2.97
N TRP A 322 6.51 -21.87 -3.27
CA TRP A 322 7.76 -22.57 -3.02
C TRP A 322 7.93 -22.87 -1.53
N PHE A 323 7.70 -21.88 -0.67
CA PHE A 323 7.84 -21.99 0.78
C PHE A 323 6.86 -23.01 1.36
N TYR A 324 5.60 -22.96 0.96
CA TYR A 324 4.56 -23.89 1.39
C TYR A 324 4.83 -25.32 0.93
N HIS A 325 5.23 -25.51 -0.33
CA HIS A 325 5.61 -26.83 -0.83
C HIS A 325 6.75 -27.45 -0.01
N LYS A 326 7.77 -26.66 0.36
CA LYS A 326 8.87 -27.12 1.23
C LYS A 326 8.43 -27.47 2.65
N ASN A 327 7.28 -26.97 3.10
CA ASN A 327 6.71 -27.23 4.42
C ASN A 327 5.50 -28.19 4.39
N GLY A 328 5.23 -28.85 3.26
CA GLY A 328 4.12 -29.80 3.14
C GLY A 328 2.73 -29.17 3.20
N VAL A 329 2.63 -27.87 2.88
CA VAL A 329 1.37 -27.12 2.80
C VAL A 329 0.85 -27.13 1.38
N LEU A 330 -0.47 -27.24 1.20
CA LEU A 330 -1.09 -27.23 -0.12
C LEU A 330 -0.95 -25.84 -0.76
N THR A 331 -0.62 -25.81 -2.05
CA THR A 331 -0.31 -24.59 -2.81
C THR A 331 -1.35 -24.31 -3.89
N ASN A 332 -2.60 -24.67 -3.64
CA ASN A 332 -3.66 -24.69 -4.66
C ASN A 332 -4.65 -23.51 -4.54
N ARG A 333 -4.46 -22.62 -3.56
CA ARG A 333 -5.35 -21.49 -3.29
C ARG A 333 -4.65 -20.15 -3.45
N LEU A 334 -5.20 -19.30 -4.31
CA LEU A 334 -4.83 -17.89 -4.44
C LEU A 334 -5.84 -17.03 -3.67
N VAL A 335 -5.35 -16.08 -2.87
CA VAL A 335 -6.16 -15.00 -2.32
C VAL A 335 -5.60 -13.68 -2.86
N VAL A 336 -6.45 -12.97 -3.58
CA VAL A 336 -6.13 -11.67 -4.16
C VAL A 336 -6.61 -10.57 -3.23
N GLU A 337 -5.69 -9.71 -2.83
CA GLU A 337 -5.93 -8.57 -1.95
C GLU A 337 -5.86 -7.25 -2.73
N SER A 338 -6.53 -6.21 -2.23
CA SER A 338 -6.58 -4.90 -2.88
C SER A 338 -6.38 -3.78 -1.88
N PHE A 339 -5.39 -2.92 -2.14
CA PHE A 339 -5.09 -1.72 -1.38
C PHE A 339 -4.90 -2.03 0.12
N ILE A 340 -5.63 -1.35 1.01
CA ILE A 340 -5.56 -1.58 2.47
C ILE A 340 -6.24 -2.86 2.94
N MET A 341 -7.03 -3.53 2.09
CA MET A 341 -7.64 -4.81 2.44
C MET A 341 -6.56 -5.89 2.40
N HIS A 342 -5.93 -6.13 3.55
CA HIS A 342 -4.70 -6.92 3.70
C HIS A 342 -4.74 -7.73 4.99
N ASP A 343 -4.45 -9.04 4.92
CA ASP A 343 -4.51 -9.94 6.07
C ASP A 343 -3.37 -11.00 6.04
N PRO A 344 -2.15 -10.63 6.47
CA PRO A 344 -1.03 -11.57 6.51
C PRO A 344 -1.27 -12.72 7.49
N TYR A 345 -2.06 -12.50 8.55
CA TYR A 345 -2.35 -13.53 9.54
C TYR A 345 -3.18 -14.66 8.97
N TRP A 346 -4.34 -14.37 8.39
CA TRP A 346 -5.19 -15.39 7.79
C TRP A 346 -4.60 -15.93 6.49
N MET A 347 -3.84 -15.13 5.73
CA MET A 347 -3.09 -15.62 4.57
C MET A 347 -2.18 -16.80 4.93
N LEU A 348 -1.30 -16.65 5.94
CA LEU A 348 -0.45 -17.74 6.40
C LEU A 348 -1.27 -18.84 7.08
N LYS A 349 -2.18 -18.50 8.00
CA LYS A 349 -2.92 -19.50 8.77
C LYS A 349 -3.75 -20.45 7.92
N THR A 350 -4.18 -20.02 6.74
CA THR A 350 -4.95 -20.84 5.79
C THR A 350 -4.11 -21.48 4.67
N GLY A 351 -2.80 -21.25 4.66
CA GLY A 351 -1.93 -21.71 3.57
C GLY A 351 -2.30 -21.08 2.22
N SER A 352 -2.86 -19.87 2.25
CA SER A 352 -3.24 -19.13 1.04
C SER A 352 -2.04 -18.43 0.42
N ILE A 353 -1.99 -18.40 -0.91
CA ILE A 353 -0.95 -17.70 -1.66
C ILE A 353 -1.44 -16.26 -1.92
N PRO A 354 -0.71 -15.23 -1.46
CA PRO A 354 -1.12 -13.85 -1.64
C PRO A 354 -0.81 -13.35 -3.04
N PHE A 355 -1.73 -12.58 -3.61
CA PHE A 355 -1.46 -11.67 -4.72
C PHE A 355 -2.04 -10.30 -4.38
N TRP A 356 -1.20 -9.29 -4.21
CA TRP A 356 -1.66 -7.97 -3.82
C TRP A 356 -1.78 -7.03 -5.02
N MET A 357 -2.82 -6.21 -5.04
CA MET A 357 -3.04 -5.16 -6.02
C MET A 357 -3.03 -3.80 -5.34
N LYS A 358 -2.37 -2.81 -5.92
CA LYS A 358 -2.40 -1.44 -5.35
C LYS A 358 -3.80 -0.83 -5.35
N PHE A 359 -4.64 -1.19 -6.31
CA PHE A 359 -6.03 -0.75 -6.39
C PHE A 359 -6.84 -1.65 -7.33
N ASN A 360 -8.17 -1.65 -7.22
CA ASN A 360 -9.08 -2.48 -8.02
C ASN A 360 -9.49 -1.83 -9.36
N MET A 361 -8.50 -1.40 -10.15
CA MET A 361 -8.65 -0.78 -11.47
C MET A 361 -8.10 -1.67 -12.59
N GLU A 362 -8.35 -1.28 -13.84
CA GLU A 362 -8.04 -2.08 -15.04
C GLU A 362 -6.57 -2.48 -15.14
N THR A 363 -5.64 -1.62 -14.70
CA THR A 363 -4.20 -1.90 -14.72
C THR A 363 -3.84 -3.06 -13.80
N SER A 364 -4.41 -3.10 -12.59
CA SER A 364 -4.19 -4.19 -11.64
C SER A 364 -4.91 -5.46 -12.07
N ALA A 365 -6.11 -5.32 -12.64
CA ALA A 365 -6.84 -6.43 -13.24
C ALA A 365 -6.04 -7.09 -14.38
N ALA A 366 -5.40 -6.28 -15.24
CA ALA A 366 -4.54 -6.76 -16.30
C ALA A 366 -3.31 -7.52 -15.76
N ARG A 367 -2.66 -6.99 -14.71
CA ARG A 367 -1.55 -7.68 -14.03
C ARG A 367 -1.97 -9.02 -13.43
N LEU A 368 -3.12 -9.09 -12.77
CA LEU A 368 -3.64 -10.36 -12.23
C LEU A 368 -3.96 -11.35 -13.35
N LYS A 369 -4.57 -10.89 -14.46
CA LYS A 369 -4.81 -11.75 -15.63
C LYS A 369 -3.52 -12.32 -16.20
N GLU A 370 -2.51 -11.47 -16.39
CA GLU A 370 -1.17 -11.87 -16.85
C GLU A 370 -0.56 -12.92 -15.90
N TYR A 371 -0.67 -12.69 -14.58
CA TYR A 371 -0.19 -13.63 -13.58
C TYR A 371 -0.85 -15.01 -13.71
N LEU A 372 -2.18 -15.04 -13.76
CA LEU A 372 -2.96 -16.28 -13.89
C LEU A 372 -2.74 -17.01 -15.22
N GLU A 373 -2.34 -16.32 -16.29
CA GLU A 373 -2.07 -16.92 -17.61
C GLU A 373 -0.72 -17.64 -17.68
N LYS A 374 0.25 -17.17 -16.89
CA LYS A 374 1.62 -17.68 -16.91
C LYS A 374 1.96 -18.55 -15.70
N SER A 375 1.01 -18.73 -14.78
CA SER A 375 1.16 -19.55 -13.57
C SER A 375 0.41 -20.87 -13.72
N ASP A 376 0.79 -21.86 -12.92
CA ASP A 376 0.00 -23.06 -12.74
C ASP A 376 -1.42 -22.71 -12.27
N GLN A 377 -2.41 -23.48 -12.75
CA GLN A 377 -3.80 -23.24 -12.42
C GLN A 377 -4.06 -23.51 -10.93
N TYR A 378 -4.77 -22.58 -10.30
CA TYR A 378 -5.25 -22.73 -8.93
C TYR A 378 -6.56 -23.50 -8.86
N ASP A 379 -6.73 -24.30 -7.81
CA ASP A 379 -7.99 -24.95 -7.49
C ASP A 379 -9.01 -23.94 -6.99
N GLU A 380 -8.54 -23.00 -6.17
CA GLU A 380 -9.36 -22.00 -5.50
C GLU A 380 -8.80 -20.59 -5.72
N ILE A 381 -9.65 -19.63 -6.13
CA ILE A 381 -9.28 -18.22 -6.22
C ILE A 381 -10.28 -17.37 -5.45
N TYR A 382 -9.80 -16.67 -4.43
CA TYR A 382 -10.58 -15.72 -3.66
C TYR A 382 -10.14 -14.28 -3.92
N LEU A 383 -11.06 -13.32 -3.87
CA LEU A 383 -10.76 -11.93 -4.18
C LEU A 383 -11.41 -10.96 -3.19
N MET A 384 -10.59 -10.03 -2.69
CA MET A 384 -10.99 -8.86 -1.90
C MET A 384 -10.93 -7.62 -2.79
N LEU A 385 -11.98 -6.78 -2.74
CA LEU A 385 -12.06 -5.54 -3.53
C LEU A 385 -12.32 -4.34 -2.62
N PHE A 386 -11.51 -3.31 -2.78
CA PHE A 386 -11.64 -2.08 -2.01
C PHE A 386 -12.75 -1.19 -2.58
N SER A 387 -13.81 -1.01 -1.79
CA SER A 387 -14.97 -0.20 -2.15
C SER A 387 -14.76 1.25 -1.70
N HIS A 388 -14.52 2.14 -2.66
CA HIS A 388 -14.32 3.59 -2.44
C HIS A 388 -15.48 4.44 -2.98
N GLY A 389 -16.59 3.80 -3.40
CA GLY A 389 -17.82 4.48 -3.79
C GLY A 389 -17.76 5.24 -5.12
N THR A 390 -16.68 5.08 -5.89
CA THR A 390 -16.48 5.78 -7.17
C THR A 390 -16.23 4.77 -8.29
N GLU A 391 -16.87 4.99 -9.44
CA GLU A 391 -16.58 4.31 -10.69
C GLU A 391 -15.68 5.23 -11.52
N GLY A 392 -14.41 5.30 -11.11
CA GLY A 392 -13.38 6.13 -11.73
C GLY A 392 -13.08 5.78 -13.18
N ILE A 393 -12.24 6.60 -13.83
CA ILE A 393 -11.67 6.25 -15.14
C ILE A 393 -10.86 4.96 -14.98
N GLY A 394 -11.05 3.99 -15.89
CA GLY A 394 -10.42 2.67 -15.83
C GLY A 394 -10.97 1.74 -14.75
N PHE A 395 -12.20 2.00 -14.27
CA PHE A 395 -12.90 1.13 -13.32
C PHE A 395 -13.16 -0.27 -13.90
N THR A 396 -12.79 -1.31 -13.14
CA THR A 396 -13.10 -2.71 -13.49
C THR A 396 -14.39 -3.13 -12.79
N GLY A 397 -15.41 -3.45 -13.58
CA GLY A 397 -16.71 -3.89 -13.08
C GLY A 397 -16.69 -5.29 -12.47
N ILE A 398 -17.70 -5.59 -11.64
CA ILE A 398 -17.79 -6.86 -10.90
C ILE A 398 -17.84 -8.09 -11.80
N GLU A 399 -18.47 -7.99 -12.98
CA GLU A 399 -18.54 -9.09 -13.94
C GLU A 399 -17.18 -9.41 -14.57
N ASP A 400 -16.31 -8.42 -14.73
CA ASP A 400 -14.96 -8.66 -15.20
C ASP A 400 -14.09 -9.29 -14.11
N TRP A 401 -14.28 -8.90 -12.84
CA TRP A 401 -13.66 -9.60 -11.72
C TRP A 401 -14.09 -11.06 -11.61
N LYS A 402 -15.39 -11.36 -11.77
CA LYS A 402 -15.91 -12.73 -11.83
C LYS A 402 -15.24 -13.56 -12.93
N LYS A 403 -15.05 -12.98 -14.12
CA LYS A 403 -14.32 -13.66 -15.22
C LYS A 403 -12.87 -13.96 -14.86
N ILE A 404 -12.19 -13.05 -14.15
CA ILE A 404 -10.78 -13.23 -13.77
C ILE A 404 -10.63 -14.37 -12.76
N ILE A 405 -11.40 -14.34 -11.67
CA ILE A 405 -11.33 -15.39 -10.64
C ILE A 405 -11.93 -16.72 -11.12
N GLY A 406 -12.82 -16.68 -12.12
CA GLY A 406 -13.35 -17.85 -12.80
C GLY A 406 -12.32 -18.74 -13.49
N LYS A 407 -11.04 -18.32 -13.58
CA LYS A 407 -9.93 -19.16 -14.03
C LYS A 407 -9.56 -20.29 -13.04
N SER A 408 -10.07 -20.25 -11.80
CA SER A 408 -9.96 -21.32 -10.81
C SER A 408 -10.49 -22.65 -11.35
N ARG A 409 -9.90 -23.78 -10.95
CA ARG A 409 -10.36 -25.10 -11.39
C ARG A 409 -11.68 -25.53 -10.74
N TYR A 410 -11.85 -25.26 -9.45
CA TYR A 410 -12.98 -25.80 -8.68
C TYR A 410 -13.81 -24.73 -7.98
N LYS A 411 -13.19 -23.71 -7.39
CA LYS A 411 -13.90 -22.72 -6.58
C LYS A 411 -13.36 -21.31 -6.78
N ASN A 412 -14.27 -20.36 -6.90
CA ASN A 412 -13.95 -18.96 -6.77
C ASN A 412 -15.04 -18.24 -5.98
N ASP A 413 -14.64 -17.25 -5.19
CA ASP A 413 -15.57 -16.44 -4.40
C ASP A 413 -14.92 -15.11 -4.04
N PHE A 414 -15.72 -14.14 -3.62
CA PHE A 414 -15.22 -12.91 -3.02
C PHE A 414 -15.13 -13.05 -1.50
N LEU A 415 -14.17 -12.38 -0.88
CA LEU A 415 -14.07 -12.29 0.59
C LEU A 415 -14.53 -10.91 1.05
N GLY A 416 -15.67 -10.88 1.73
CA GLY A 416 -16.27 -9.68 2.29
C GLY A 416 -17.02 -8.80 1.29
N VAL A 417 -16.94 -9.07 -0.03
CA VAL A 417 -17.54 -8.22 -1.06
C VAL A 417 -18.98 -8.61 -1.37
N ASP A 418 -19.90 -7.66 -1.21
CA ASP A 418 -21.26 -7.67 -1.74
C ASP A 418 -21.23 -7.26 -3.22
N THR A 419 -21.26 -8.27 -4.10
CA THR A 419 -21.13 -8.09 -5.55
C THR A 419 -22.24 -7.26 -6.19
N GLU A 420 -23.41 -7.14 -5.56
CA GLU A 420 -24.52 -6.33 -6.08
C GLU A 420 -24.35 -4.84 -5.74
N LYS A 421 -23.51 -4.54 -4.74
CA LYS A 421 -23.33 -3.19 -4.21
C LYS A 421 -21.99 -2.56 -4.53
N PHE A 422 -21.02 -3.36 -4.99
CA PHE A 422 -19.73 -2.88 -5.47
C PHE A 422 -19.91 -1.80 -6.57
N PRO A 423 -19.20 -0.65 -6.53
CA PRO A 423 -18.11 -0.26 -5.61
C PRO A 423 -18.55 0.51 -4.35
N TRP A 424 -19.83 0.52 -4.00
CA TRP A 424 -20.38 1.18 -2.79
C TRP A 424 -20.53 0.25 -1.58
N ASP A 425 -19.93 -0.93 -1.63
CA ASP A 425 -19.94 -1.89 -0.53
C ASP A 425 -18.89 -1.52 0.53
N LEU A 426 -19.22 -0.52 1.35
CA LEU A 426 -18.33 -0.06 2.43
C LEU A 426 -18.17 -1.11 3.54
N GLY A 427 -19.10 -2.06 3.65
CA GLY A 427 -19.02 -3.16 4.59
C GLY A 427 -17.85 -4.12 4.31
N SER A 428 -17.32 -4.15 3.08
CA SER A 428 -16.27 -5.08 2.69
C SER A 428 -15.02 -5.02 3.56
N MET A 429 -14.66 -3.80 4.00
CA MET A 429 -13.51 -3.54 4.87
C MET A 429 -13.62 -4.21 6.25
N ILE A 430 -14.82 -4.53 6.71
CA ILE A 430 -15.05 -5.23 7.99
C ILE A 430 -15.28 -6.72 7.72
N MET A 431 -16.01 -7.04 6.66
CA MET A 431 -16.50 -8.38 6.38
C MET A 431 -15.43 -9.33 5.84
N TYR A 432 -14.38 -8.82 5.20
CA TYR A 432 -13.36 -9.69 4.59
C TYR A 432 -12.74 -10.65 5.62
N ASN A 433 -12.46 -10.20 6.84
CA ASN A 433 -11.83 -11.02 7.88
C ASN A 433 -12.76 -12.17 8.30
N LYS A 434 -14.06 -11.90 8.44
CA LYS A 434 -15.07 -12.93 8.73
C LYS A 434 -15.14 -13.96 7.60
N ASP A 435 -15.23 -13.49 6.36
CA ASP A 435 -15.31 -14.35 5.18
C ASP A 435 -14.04 -15.19 5.02
N PHE A 436 -12.87 -14.63 5.34
CA PHE A 436 -11.60 -15.38 5.36
C PHE A 436 -11.69 -16.60 6.29
N GLN A 437 -12.26 -16.42 7.48
CA GLN A 437 -12.42 -17.47 8.48
C GLN A 437 -13.46 -18.53 8.08
N GLU A 438 -14.60 -18.09 7.55
CA GLU A 438 -15.75 -18.96 7.27
C GLU A 438 -15.64 -19.67 5.91
N LYS A 439 -15.15 -18.99 4.87
CA LYS A 439 -15.11 -19.52 3.50
C LYS A 439 -13.87 -20.33 3.19
N ILE A 440 -12.79 -20.16 3.95
CA ILE A 440 -11.55 -20.93 3.86
C ILE A 440 -11.36 -21.64 5.20
N THR A 441 -11.52 -22.97 5.22
CA THR A 441 -11.52 -23.75 6.47
C THR A 441 -10.19 -24.42 6.80
N ASP A 442 -9.27 -24.51 5.85
CA ASP A 442 -7.94 -25.10 6.09
C ASP A 442 -7.16 -24.30 7.13
N ARG A 443 -6.44 -25.01 8.01
CA ARG A 443 -5.64 -24.39 9.07
C ARG A 443 -4.27 -25.05 9.12
N TYR A 444 -3.23 -24.24 9.01
CA TYR A 444 -1.83 -24.66 9.09
C TYR A 444 -1.13 -23.97 10.26
N THR A 445 -0.11 -24.65 10.78
CA THR A 445 0.80 -24.08 11.79
C THR A 445 2.15 -23.83 11.14
N PHE A 446 2.57 -22.56 11.09
CA PHE A 446 3.87 -22.18 10.55
C PHE A 446 4.83 -21.91 11.71
N GLY A 447 5.77 -22.82 11.93
CA GLY A 447 6.69 -22.75 13.07
C GLY A 447 7.98 -21.97 12.80
N THR A 448 8.40 -21.83 11.55
CA THR A 448 9.72 -21.23 11.23
C THR A 448 9.60 -20.19 10.12
N PRO A 449 9.98 -18.93 10.38
CA PRO A 449 10.04 -17.89 9.36
C PRO A 449 11.01 -18.23 8.21
N LEU A 450 10.77 -17.61 7.06
CA LEU A 450 11.66 -17.66 5.90
C LEU A 450 13.00 -16.97 6.22
N THR A 451 14.11 -17.70 6.03
CA THR A 451 15.46 -17.17 6.23
C THR A 451 16.00 -16.50 4.97
N PHE A 452 17.01 -15.64 5.10
CA PHE A 452 17.70 -15.05 3.95
C PHE A 452 18.31 -16.10 3.01
N GLU A 453 18.90 -17.16 3.55
CA GLU A 453 19.45 -18.25 2.73
C GLU A 453 18.39 -18.88 1.82
N LYS A 454 17.20 -19.13 2.38
CA LYS A 454 16.06 -19.66 1.63
C LYS A 454 15.54 -18.66 0.59
N LEU A 455 15.44 -17.38 0.97
CA LEU A 455 15.04 -16.31 0.06
C LEU A 455 16.02 -16.15 -1.11
N ASP A 456 17.32 -16.15 -0.84
CA ASP A 456 18.38 -16.00 -1.85
C ASP A 456 18.40 -17.21 -2.78
N GLY A 457 18.25 -18.42 -2.24
CA GLY A 457 18.11 -19.64 -3.02
C GLY A 457 16.91 -19.61 -3.96
N PHE A 458 15.74 -19.19 -3.46
CA PHE A 458 14.55 -19.02 -4.29
C PHE A 458 14.73 -17.91 -5.34
N TYR A 459 15.29 -16.75 -4.97
CA TYR A 459 15.48 -15.63 -5.89
C TYR A 459 16.34 -16.03 -7.09
N LEU A 460 17.42 -16.80 -6.87
CA LEU A 460 18.26 -17.33 -7.96
C LEU A 460 17.50 -18.29 -8.90
N GLU A 461 16.58 -19.09 -8.36
CA GLU A 461 15.71 -19.96 -9.16
C GLU A 461 14.68 -19.15 -9.95
N PHE A 462 14.03 -18.19 -9.29
CA PHE A 462 13.06 -17.28 -9.88
C PHE A 462 13.66 -16.47 -11.03
N GLN A 463 14.87 -15.92 -10.87
CA GLN A 463 15.57 -15.17 -11.91
C GLN A 463 15.89 -16.00 -13.16
N LYS A 464 16.06 -17.31 -13.02
CA LYS A 464 16.34 -18.22 -14.14
C LYS A 464 15.07 -18.63 -14.88
N ASN A 465 14.02 -18.95 -14.13
CA ASN A 465 12.90 -19.74 -14.66
C ASN A 465 11.59 -18.94 -14.77
N SER A 466 11.44 -17.84 -14.02
CA SER A 466 10.17 -17.12 -13.95
C SER A 466 9.97 -16.17 -15.13
N PRO A 467 8.78 -16.12 -15.74
CA PRO A 467 8.43 -15.09 -16.71
C PRO A 467 8.25 -13.70 -16.06
N PHE A 468 8.33 -13.62 -14.73
CA PHE A 468 8.19 -12.38 -13.94
C PHE A 468 9.53 -11.91 -13.33
N LYS A 469 10.66 -12.47 -13.75
CA LYS A 469 11.99 -12.19 -13.19
C LYS A 469 12.37 -10.71 -13.15
N ASP A 470 11.89 -9.91 -14.09
CA ASP A 470 12.22 -8.49 -14.20
C ASP A 470 11.33 -7.57 -13.33
N ARG A 471 10.35 -8.14 -12.62
CA ARG A 471 9.39 -7.37 -11.79
C ARG A 471 9.97 -6.91 -10.44
N ILE A 472 11.01 -7.58 -9.96
CA ILE A 472 11.70 -7.19 -8.72
C ILE A 472 13.18 -7.54 -8.81
N VAL A 473 14.03 -6.57 -8.45
CA VAL A 473 15.47 -6.72 -8.35
C VAL A 473 15.87 -6.68 -6.89
N MET A 474 16.49 -7.75 -6.40
CA MET A 474 17.02 -7.83 -5.05
C MET A 474 18.55 -7.73 -5.10
N GLN A 475 19.11 -6.72 -4.44
CA GLN A 475 20.54 -6.47 -4.48
C GLN A 475 21.10 -6.08 -3.10
N THR A 476 22.37 -6.40 -2.86
CA THR A 476 23.10 -5.94 -1.66
C THR A 476 23.84 -4.65 -1.99
N LEU A 477 23.67 -3.63 -1.16
CA LEU A 477 24.40 -2.37 -1.28
C LEU A 477 25.73 -2.50 -0.51
N LYS A 478 26.86 -2.20 -1.16
CA LYS A 478 28.17 -2.16 -0.53
C LYS A 478 28.47 -0.77 0.05
N GLU A 479 29.44 -0.71 0.96
CA GLU A 479 30.02 0.54 1.45
C GLU A 479 30.37 1.48 0.28
N GLY A 480 29.77 2.68 0.27
CA GLY A 480 29.98 3.69 -0.78
C GLY A 480 28.90 3.77 -1.87
N GLY A 481 27.77 3.04 -1.75
CA GLY A 481 26.61 3.22 -2.63
C GLY A 481 26.80 2.70 -4.07
N GLN A 482 27.85 1.94 -4.34
CA GLN A 482 28.07 1.33 -5.65
C GLN A 482 27.41 -0.05 -5.78
N LEU A 483 26.70 -0.22 -6.89
CA LEU A 483 26.00 -1.44 -7.31
C LEU A 483 26.98 -2.58 -7.57
N ASN A 484 26.68 -3.77 -7.05
CA ASN A 484 27.41 -4.99 -7.43
C ASN A 484 26.62 -5.74 -8.52
N ASN A 485 27.05 -5.59 -9.78
CA ASN A 485 26.62 -6.48 -10.87
C ASN A 485 27.27 -7.86 -10.70
N THR A 486 26.66 -8.71 -9.89
CA THR A 486 27.01 -10.14 -9.82
C THR A 486 25.69 -10.89 -9.87
N SER A 487 25.20 -11.32 -11.03
CA SER A 487 25.59 -12.62 -11.59
C SER A 487 25.42 -12.73 -13.11
N LYS A 488 26.52 -12.70 -13.87
CA LYS A 488 26.65 -13.54 -15.07
C LYS A 488 27.47 -14.78 -14.66
N PRO A 489 26.98 -16.01 -14.86
CA PRO A 489 27.82 -17.18 -14.66
C PRO A 489 28.88 -17.21 -15.76
N THR A 490 30.14 -17.20 -15.36
CA THR A 490 31.26 -17.53 -16.23
C THR A 490 31.11 -18.99 -16.63
N ILE A 491 30.77 -19.26 -17.89
CA ILE A 491 30.83 -20.60 -18.46
C ILE A 491 32.32 -20.89 -18.68
N SER A 492 32.91 -21.67 -17.78
CA SER A 492 34.19 -22.33 -18.03
C SER A 492 33.93 -23.50 -19.00
N ASN A 493 34.38 -23.37 -20.25
CA ASN A 493 34.45 -24.51 -21.15
C ASN A 493 35.52 -25.48 -20.62
N PRO A 494 35.23 -26.79 -20.52
CA PRO A 494 36.27 -27.77 -20.32
C PRO A 494 37.07 -27.94 -21.62
N SER A 495 38.39 -27.95 -21.44
CA SER A 495 39.46 -28.44 -22.30
C SER A 495 39.05 -29.39 -23.44
N GLU A 496 39.47 -29.02 -24.66
CA GLU A 496 40.19 -29.88 -25.62
C GLU A 496 41.50 -29.19 -26.01
#